data_AF-A0AAW2KLN7-F1
#
_entry.id   AF-A0AAW2KLN7-F1
#
_cell.length_a   1.000
_cell.length_b   1.000
_cell.length_c   1.000
_cell.angle_alpha   90.00
_cell.angle_beta   90.00
_cell.angle_gamma   90.00
#
_symmetry.space_group_name_H-M   'P 1'
#
loop_
_entity.id
_entity.type
_entity.pdbx_description
1 polymer ?
#
loop_
_entity_poly.entity_id
_entity_poly.type
_entity_poly.pdbx_seq_one_letter_code
_entity_poly.pdbx_strand_id
1 'polypeptide(L)' 'MTPADVAENLMPKSGSDDAETCLRRLMKALEEAKEEEIRRKAEEEEKRKAEEEEKQKAEQLAKE' A
#
# COMPACT_ATOMS: atom_id res chain seq x y z
N MET A 1 1.66 7.16 2.70
CA MET A 1 1.57 8.05 3.87
C MET A 1 2.61 9.15 3.76
N THR A 2 2.21 10.40 3.98
CA THR A 2 2.98 11.64 3.80
C THR A 2 3.05 12.44 5.12
N PRO A 3 3.93 13.46 5.23
CA PRO A 3 3.93 14.34 6.40
C PRO A 3 2.58 15.03 6.68
N ALA A 4 1.81 15.34 5.63
CA ALA A 4 0.46 15.91 5.78
C ALA A 4 -0.52 14.89 6.38
N ASP A 5 -0.46 13.63 5.96
CA ASP A 5 -1.29 12.55 6.52
C ASP A 5 -0.98 12.31 8.01
N VAL A 6 0.29 12.42 8.39
CA VAL A 6 0.71 12.33 9.80
C VAL A 6 0.11 13.48 10.61
N ALA A 7 0.19 14.71 10.10
CA ALA A 7 -0.40 15.88 10.75
C ALA A 7 -1.92 15.75 10.90
N GLU A 8 -2.63 15.29 9.86
CA GLU A 8 -4.08 15.08 9.91
C GLU A 8 -4.48 14.03 10.97
N ASN A 9 -3.66 13.00 11.18
CA ASN A 9 -3.92 11.99 12.19
C ASN A 9 -3.65 12.46 13.62
N LEU A 10 -2.70 13.37 13.80
CA LEU A 10 -2.37 13.94 15.11
C LEU A 10 -3.23 15.15 15.51
N MET A 11 -3.95 15.75 14.56
CA MET A 11 -4.89 16.82 14.86
C MET A 11 -6.25 16.27 15.34
N PRO A 12 -6.83 16.87 16.40
CA PRO A 12 -8.21 16.60 16.81
C PRO A 12 -9.16 16.84 15.64
N LYS A 13 -10.03 15.88 15.34
CA LYS A 13 -11.11 16.08 14.35
C LYS A 13 -12.39 16.62 15.00
N SER A 14 -12.50 16.49 16.32
CA SER A 14 -13.60 17.01 17.12
C SER A 14 -13.09 17.63 18.43
N GLY A 15 -13.89 18.47 19.07
CA GLY A 15 -13.56 19.03 20.38
C GLY A 15 -13.51 18.01 21.53
N SER A 16 -13.97 16.77 21.29
CA SER A 16 -13.90 15.66 22.24
C SER A 16 -12.72 14.72 22.00
N ASP A 17 -11.95 14.90 20.92
CA ASP A 17 -10.79 14.06 20.64
C ASP A 17 -9.64 14.48 21.57
N ASP A 18 -9.12 13.52 22.34
CA ASP A 18 -7.91 13.69 23.12
C ASP A 18 -6.67 13.21 22.35
N ALA A 19 -5.49 13.42 22.96
CA ALA A 19 -4.22 13.02 22.36
C ALA A 19 -4.15 11.50 22.10
N GLU A 20 -4.74 10.70 22.98
CA GLU A 20 -4.74 9.23 22.86
C GLU A 20 -5.57 8.77 21.65
N THR A 21 -6.70 9.43 21.40
CA THR A 21 -7.56 9.20 20.24
C THR A 21 -6.85 9.57 18.93
N CYS A 22 -6.15 10.70 18.91
CA CYS A 22 -5.35 11.12 17.74
C CYS A 22 -4.20 10.14 17.47
N LEU A 23 -3.48 9.71 18.52
CA LEU A 23 -2.39 8.73 18.40
C LEU A 23 -2.90 7.37 17.92
N ARG A 24 -4.04 6.88 18.44
CA ARG A 24 -4.65 5.63 17.97
C ARG A 24 -5.00 5.67 16.49
N ARG A 25 -5.54 6.80 16.01
CA ARG A 25 -5.80 6.98 14.58
C ARG A 25 -4.52 6.91 13.75
N LEU A 26 -3.45 7.57 14.20
CA LEU A 26 -2.16 7.51 13.53
C LEU A 26 -1.62 6.07 13.46
N MET A 27 -1.68 5.33 14.57
CA MET A 27 -1.22 3.93 14.61
C MET A 27 -2.00 3.06 13.62
N LYS A 28 -3.33 3.19 13.60
CA LYS A 28 -4.18 2.45 12.66
C LYS A 28 -3.84 2.79 11.20
N ALA A 29 -3.68 4.08 10.88
CA ALA A 29 -3.31 4.50 9.53
C ALA A 29 -1.93 3.98 9.11
N LEU A 30 -0.99 3.87 10.05
CA LEU A 30 0.34 3.28 9.80
C LEU A 30 0.28 1.76 9.54
N GLU A 31 -0.57 1.04 10.27
CA GLU A 31 -0.80 -0.39 10.05
C GLU A 31 -1.41 -0.64 8.67
N GLU A 32 -2.48 0.07 8.34
CA GLU A 32 -3.15 -0.01 7.03
C GLU A 32 -2.18 0.32 5.88
N ALA A 33 -1.35 1.36 6.04
CA ALA A 33 -0.36 1.72 5.03
C ALA A 33 0.69 0.62 4.80
N LYS A 34 1.11 -0.09 5.85
CA LYS A 34 2.05 -1.22 5.73
C LYS A 34 1.39 -2.41 5.04
N GLU A 35 0.16 -2.75 5.44
CA GLU A 35 -0.58 -3.85 4.82
C GLU A 35 -0.85 -3.58 3.33
N GLU A 36 -1.23 -2.35 2.98
CA GLU A 36 -1.42 -1.95 1.60
C GLU A 36 -0.12 -2.04 0.79
N GLU A 37 1.01 -1.59 1.34
CA GLU A 37 2.31 -1.68 0.68
C GLU A 37 2.69 -3.14 0.40
N ILE A 38 2.50 -4.04 1.38
CA ILE A 38 2.77 -5.48 1.22
C ILE A 38 1.86 -6.08 0.13
N ARG A 39 0.56 -5.80 0.19
CA ARG A 39 -0.40 -6.30 -0.81
C ARG A 39 -0.05 -5.81 -2.21
N ARG A 40 0.28 -4.53 -2.34
CA ARG A 40 0.63 -3.91 -3.64
C ARG A 40 1.89 -4.53 -4.22
N LYS A 41 2.92 -4.79 -3.40
CA LYS A 41 4.14 -5.48 -3.85
C LYS A 41 3.84 -6.90 -4.35
N ALA A 42 3.00 -7.66 -3.64
CA ALA A 42 2.60 -8.98 -4.07
C ALA A 42 1.82 -8.95 -5.40
N GLU A 43 0.89 -8.01 -5.56
CA GLU A 43 0.14 -7.84 -6.82
C GLU A 43 1.05 -7.41 -7.98
N GLU A 44 1.97 -6.48 -7.76
CA GLU A 44 2.96 -6.07 -8.77
C GLU A 44 3.89 -7.22 -9.17
N GLU A 45 4.30 -8.06 -8.22
CA GLU A 45 5.13 -9.24 -8.50
C GLU A 45 4.38 -10.27 -9.35
N GLU A 46 3.13 -10.60 -9.00
CA GLU A 46 2.32 -11.54 -9.77
C GLU A 46 2.04 -11.03 -11.19
N LYS A 47 1.75 -9.73 -11.35
CA LYS A 47 1.60 -9.12 -12.68
C LYS A 47 2.87 -9.23 -13.51
N ARG A 48 4.05 -8.95 -12.93
CA ARG A 48 5.33 -9.09 -13.62
C ARG A 48 5.61 -10.52 -14.05
N LYS A 49 5.32 -11.51 -13.19
CA LYS A 49 5.47 -12.93 -13.55
C LYS A 49 4.57 -13.32 -14.71
N ALA A 50 3.31 -12.88 -14.71
CA ALA A 50 2.37 -13.14 -15.80
C ALA A 50 2.84 -12.51 -17.12
N GLU A 51 3.28 -11.25 -17.10
CA GLU A 51 3.84 -10.57 -18.28
C GLU A 51 5.10 -11.25 -18.81
N GLU A 52 5.98 -11.72 -17.91
CA GLU A 52 7.19 -12.45 -18.31
C GLU A 52 6.86 -13.81 -18.91
N GLU A 53 5.91 -14.55 -18.34
CA GLU A 53 5.44 -15.83 -18.88
C GLU A 53 4.80 -15.66 -20.27
N GLU A 54 3.96 -14.64 -20.47
CA GLU A 54 3.39 -14.32 -21.78
C GLU A 54 4.47 -13.99 -22.81
N LYS A 55 5.46 -13.18 -22.42
CA LYS A 55 6.58 -12.83 -23.29
C LYS A 55 7.41 -14.05 -23.67
N GLN A 56 7.70 -14.94 -22.72
CA GLN A 56 8.43 -16.19 -22.97
C GLN A 56 7.67 -17.12 -23.91
N LYS A 57 6.34 -17.26 -23.73
CA LYS A 57 5.49 -18.04 -24.65
C LYS A 57 5.49 -17.47 -26.06
N ALA A 58 5.35 -16.15 -26.19
CA ALA A 58 5.39 -15.48 -27.50
C ALA A 58 6.74 -15.65 -28.20
N GLU A 59 7.84 -15.58 -27.46
CA GLU A 59 9.20 -15.78 -28.00
C GLU A 59 9.44 -17.24 -28.41
N GLN A 60 8.91 -18.22 -27.68
CA GLN A 60 8.96 -19.64 -28.07
C GLN A 60 8.18 -19.89 -29.36
N LEU A 61 6.95 -19.38 -29.47
CA LEU A 61 6.13 -19.49 -30.67
C LEU A 61 6.75 -18.81 -31.90
N ALA A 62 7.54 -17.75 -31.72
CA ALA A 62 8.21 -17.07 -32.83
C ALA A 62 9.49 -17.79 -33.31
N LYS A 63 9.99 -18.77 -32.54
CA LYS A 63 11.19 -19.55 -32.87
C LYS A 63 10.87 -20.93 -33.46
N GLU A 64 9.62 -21.38 -33.38
CA GLU A 64 9.08 -22.52 -34.14
C GLU A 64 8.56 -22.08 -35.52
#